data_AF-V4K344-F1
#
_entry.id   AF-V4K344-F1
#
_cell.length_a   1.000
_cell.length_b   1.000
_cell.length_c   1.000
_cell.angle_alpha   90.00
_cell.angle_beta   90.00
_cell.angle_gamma   90.00
#
_symmetry.space_group_name_H-M   'P 1'
#
loop_
_entity.id
_entity.type
_entity.pdbx_description
1 polymer ?
#
loop_
_entity_poly.entity_id
_entity_poly.type
_entity_poly.pdbx_seq_one_letter_code
_entity_poly.pdbx_strand_id
1 'polypeptide(L)'
;MVWFVYGLPTDRPFGRESEVSTVARLLREGQPVGLLGPRRIGKTSILLASLKASGLPYVLLSAEEFVRGERSFDLTEFLSAFVSRVTIAAYSRAGLRLRLEERARGYLRLLRDLIGAIKVTFDIPEVTATIELVLDKGERGRDLSGDLAQVLDLPQVLAERLGLRLVIAIDEFQYLRYARQAAPEVLHVMRSRWQFHRSVSYAISGSAVGMLSEMVGSRDQPFYQFFYMIRVKPFDRETSIRFLKEGFRAEGVSVNEADVERIVDYVDGLPAWLNLVGIKVVSERRGVEEVLSSLPSDVNVVTAIEDDLRKLSPSARAALRRLAELGGEGSPRDLGGSPWAAQRALGQLIRYGYVERTGRGTYRVVDPMVVHYLARS
;
A
#
# COMPACT_ATOMS: atom_id res chain seq x y z
N MET A 1 -12.27 -13.90 19.83
CA MET A 1 -11.42 -13.03 18.99
C MET A 1 -11.67 -13.49 17.57
N VAL A 2 -12.00 -12.60 16.64
CA VAL A 2 -12.24 -12.99 15.24
C VAL A 2 -10.89 -13.31 14.60
N TRP A 3 -10.73 -14.52 14.07
CA TRP A 3 -9.48 -14.94 13.42
C TRP A 3 -9.40 -14.47 11.98
N PHE A 4 -10.45 -14.75 11.19
CA PHE A 4 -10.48 -14.39 9.78
C PHE A 4 -11.03 -12.97 9.59
N VAL A 5 -10.20 -12.09 9.02
CA VAL A 5 -10.55 -10.69 8.77
C VAL A 5 -10.17 -10.31 7.35
N TYR A 6 -11.15 -9.88 6.55
CA TYR A 6 -10.98 -9.47 5.17
C TYR A 6 -11.10 -7.95 5.03
N GLY A 7 -10.23 -7.34 4.20
CA GLY A 7 -10.28 -5.92 3.86
C GLY A 7 -9.67 -4.95 4.88
N LEU A 8 -9.35 -5.40 6.11
CA LEU A 8 -8.75 -4.56 7.15
C LEU A 8 -7.28 -4.94 7.39
N PRO A 9 -6.35 -3.96 7.39
CA PRO A 9 -5.00 -4.18 7.89
C PRO A 9 -4.99 -4.56 9.37
N THR A 10 -4.06 -5.42 9.76
CA THR A 10 -3.85 -5.84 11.16
C THR A 10 -2.45 -5.48 11.62
N ASP A 11 -2.29 -5.19 12.90
CA ASP A 11 -0.99 -4.99 13.54
C ASP A 11 -0.34 -6.29 14.02
N ARG A 12 -1.03 -7.43 13.84
CA ARG A 12 -0.53 -8.78 14.15
C ARG A 12 -0.69 -9.70 12.93
N PRO A 13 -0.01 -9.42 11.81
CA PRO A 13 -0.08 -10.27 10.63
C PRO A 13 0.54 -11.64 10.92
N PHE A 14 -0.27 -12.70 10.77
CA PHE A 14 0.16 -14.08 10.96
C PHE A 14 1.34 -14.45 10.04
N GLY A 15 2.36 -15.13 10.56
CA GLY A 15 3.44 -15.70 9.74
C GLY A 15 4.34 -14.66 9.07
N ARG A 16 4.34 -13.41 9.57
CA ARG A 16 5.14 -12.28 9.05
C ARG A 16 6.14 -11.74 10.07
N GLU A 17 6.46 -12.53 11.10
CA GLU A 17 7.31 -12.11 12.22
C GLU A 17 8.72 -11.72 11.74
N SER A 18 9.25 -12.44 10.74
CA SER A 18 10.57 -12.16 10.16
C SER A 18 10.57 -10.84 9.37
N GLU A 19 9.58 -10.61 8.51
CA GLU A 19 9.45 -9.35 7.77
C GLU A 19 9.25 -8.17 8.72
N VAL A 20 8.35 -8.30 9.70
CA VAL A 20 8.06 -7.24 10.68
C VAL A 20 9.29 -6.90 11.52
N SER A 21 9.99 -7.90 12.06
CA SER A 21 11.19 -7.67 12.86
C SER A 21 12.32 -7.02 12.04
N THR A 22 12.49 -7.44 10.79
CA THR A 22 13.49 -6.87 9.87
C THR A 22 13.19 -5.40 9.57
N VAL A 23 11.96 -5.09 9.15
CA VAL A 23 11.55 -3.70 8.82
C VAL A 23 11.65 -2.81 10.06
N ALA A 24 11.14 -3.26 11.21
CA ALA A 24 11.20 -2.49 12.45
C ALA A 24 12.64 -2.19 12.90
N ARG A 25 13.58 -3.13 12.69
CA ARG A 25 15.00 -2.92 12.95
C ARG A 25 15.60 -1.86 12.00
N LEU A 26 15.36 -1.98 10.69
CA LEU A 26 15.87 -1.02 9.70
C LEU A 26 15.37 0.41 9.98
N LEU A 27 14.09 0.55 10.35
CA LEU A 27 13.53 1.85 10.73
C LEU A 27 14.21 2.43 11.97
N ARG A 28 14.48 1.62 13.00
CA ARG A 28 15.26 2.05 14.17
C ARG A 28 16.70 2.39 13.83
N GLU A 29 17.27 1.82 12.79
CA GLU A 29 18.64 2.13 12.34
C GLU A 29 18.70 3.37 11.42
N GLY A 30 17.56 3.92 11.01
CA GLY A 30 17.54 5.07 10.10
C GLY A 30 17.52 4.70 8.61
N GLN A 31 17.47 3.40 8.29
CA GLN A 31 17.53 2.91 6.91
C GLN A 31 16.15 3.05 6.24
N PRO A 32 16.03 3.80 5.12
CA PRO A 32 14.81 3.79 4.33
C PRO A 32 14.52 2.40 3.77
N VAL A 33 13.28 1.95 3.88
CA VAL A 33 12.84 0.59 3.52
C VAL A 33 11.61 0.63 2.60
N GLY A 34 11.51 -0.33 1.69
CA GLY A 34 10.37 -0.45 0.78
C GLY A 34 9.82 -1.87 0.73
N LEU A 35 8.50 -2.04 0.81
CA LEU A 35 7.80 -3.32 0.67
C LEU A 35 7.17 -3.45 -0.72
N LEU A 36 7.56 -4.50 -1.44
CA LEU A 36 7.13 -4.76 -2.81
C LEU A 36 6.38 -6.08 -2.88
N GLY A 37 5.19 -6.11 -3.46
CA GLY A 37 4.43 -7.34 -3.61
C GLY A 37 3.04 -7.09 -4.14
N PRO A 38 2.35 -8.11 -4.67
CA PRO A 38 1.04 -7.94 -5.30
C PRO A 38 -0.02 -7.38 -4.34
N ARG A 39 -1.17 -6.99 -4.87
CA ARG A 39 -2.33 -6.65 -4.04
C ARG A 39 -2.69 -7.85 -3.16
N ARG A 40 -3.36 -7.60 -2.03
CA ARG A 40 -3.90 -8.64 -1.12
C ARG A 40 -2.86 -9.49 -0.38
N ILE A 41 -1.57 -9.20 -0.57
CA ILE A 41 -0.46 -9.94 0.06
C ILE A 41 -0.21 -9.58 1.54
N GLY A 42 -0.82 -8.50 2.03
CA GLY A 42 -0.66 -8.03 3.42
C GLY A 42 0.42 -6.97 3.66
N LYS A 43 0.90 -6.26 2.62
CA LYS A 43 1.92 -5.18 2.77
C LYS A 43 1.55 -4.14 3.84
N THR A 44 0.32 -3.62 3.80
CA THR A 44 -0.15 -2.61 4.76
C THR A 44 -0.13 -3.14 6.19
N SER A 45 -0.50 -4.41 6.40
CA SER A 45 -0.42 -5.06 7.73
C SER A 45 1.03 -5.22 8.20
N ILE A 46 1.94 -5.63 7.32
CA ILE A 46 3.38 -5.73 7.64
C ILE A 46 3.92 -4.35 7.99
N LEU A 47 3.61 -3.33 7.18
CA LEU A 47 4.04 -1.95 7.40
C LEU A 47 3.52 -1.43 8.74
N LEU A 48 2.22 -1.55 9.02
CA LEU A 48 1.61 -1.14 10.27
C LEU A 48 2.23 -1.84 11.49
N ALA A 49 2.37 -3.17 11.43
CA ALA A 49 2.97 -3.95 12.50
C ALA A 49 4.44 -3.54 12.74
N SER A 50 5.19 -3.28 11.67
CA SER A 50 6.60 -2.84 11.76
C SER A 50 6.74 -1.46 12.37
N LEU A 51 5.85 -0.53 12.02
CA LEU A 51 5.81 0.81 12.59
C LEU A 51 5.55 0.74 14.10
N LYS A 52 4.58 -0.07 14.53
CA LYS A 52 4.33 -0.28 15.97
C LYS A 52 5.51 -0.96 16.67
N ALA A 53 6.05 -2.02 16.07
CA ALA A 53 7.18 -2.77 16.63
C ALA A 53 8.48 -1.93 16.71
N SER A 54 8.61 -0.88 15.88
CA SER A 54 9.75 0.04 15.95
C SER A 54 9.79 0.86 17.25
N GLY A 55 8.64 1.08 17.89
CA GLY A 55 8.52 1.92 19.09
C GLY A 55 8.73 3.43 18.83
N LEU A 56 8.90 3.83 17.56
CA LEU A 56 9.08 5.21 17.15
C LEU A 56 7.74 5.88 16.86
N PRO A 57 7.61 7.21 17.08
CA PRO A 57 6.60 8.03 16.43
C PRO A 57 6.55 7.75 14.93
N TYR A 58 5.35 7.62 14.38
CA TYR A 58 5.19 7.42 12.96
C TYR A 58 3.97 8.11 12.38
N VAL A 59 4.06 8.36 11.07
CA VAL A 59 2.94 8.73 10.20
C VAL A 59 2.77 7.62 9.18
N LEU A 60 1.53 7.17 8.96
CA LEU A 60 1.16 6.31 7.84
C LEU A 60 0.15 7.05 6.97
N LEU A 61 0.45 7.21 5.69
CA LEU A 61 -0.41 7.83 4.67
C LEU A 61 -0.55 6.87 3.50
N SER A 62 -1.77 6.64 2.99
CA SER A 62 -1.93 5.96 1.71
C SER A 62 -1.94 7.00 0.59
N ALA A 63 -1.00 6.90 -0.36
CA ALA A 63 -0.98 7.79 -1.51
C ALA A 63 -2.21 7.58 -2.42
N GLU A 64 -2.84 6.40 -2.39
CA GLU A 64 -4.06 6.13 -3.17
C GLU A 64 -5.25 7.00 -2.73
N GLU A 65 -5.31 7.44 -1.46
CA GLU A 65 -6.38 8.33 -0.92
C GLU A 65 -6.47 9.67 -1.67
N PHE A 66 -5.37 10.11 -2.28
CA PHE A 66 -5.24 11.41 -2.94
C PHE A 66 -5.35 11.32 -4.46
N VAL A 67 -5.59 10.12 -4.99
CA VAL A 67 -5.87 9.94 -6.42
C VAL A 67 -7.28 10.46 -6.71
N ARG A 68 -7.43 11.19 -7.81
CA ARG A 68 -8.71 11.68 -8.32
C ARG A 68 -8.91 11.11 -9.73
N GLY A 69 -10.11 10.59 -9.99
CA GLY A 69 -10.36 9.83 -11.22
C GLY A 69 -9.33 8.70 -11.41
N GLU A 70 -8.88 8.50 -12.64
CA GLU A 70 -7.96 7.39 -12.96
C GLU A 70 -6.47 7.74 -12.80
N ARG A 71 -6.08 9.01 -12.98
CA ARG A 71 -4.66 9.41 -13.13
C ARG A 71 -4.30 10.81 -12.65
N SER A 72 -5.17 11.52 -11.93
CA SER A 72 -4.77 12.79 -11.29
C SER A 72 -4.53 12.59 -9.80
N PHE A 73 -3.75 13.49 -9.20
CA PHE A 73 -3.36 13.41 -7.79
C PHE A 73 -3.53 14.78 -7.15
N ASP A 74 -4.27 14.83 -6.04
CA ASP A 74 -4.48 16.03 -5.25
C ASP A 74 -3.27 16.28 -4.34
N LEU A 75 -2.25 16.94 -4.90
CA LEU A 75 -1.01 17.23 -4.20
C LEU A 75 -1.23 18.17 -3.00
N THR A 76 -2.14 19.14 -3.12
CA THR A 76 -2.43 20.08 -2.05
C THR A 76 -3.07 19.38 -0.86
N GLU A 77 -4.02 18.48 -1.10
CA GLU A 77 -4.64 17.68 -0.04
C GLU A 77 -3.64 16.70 0.59
N PHE A 78 -2.80 16.04 -0.22
CA PHE A 78 -1.72 15.18 0.28
C PHE A 78 -0.76 15.92 1.22
N LEU A 79 -0.28 17.10 0.81
CA LEU A 79 0.63 17.90 1.64
C LEU A 79 -0.05 18.43 2.89
N SER A 80 -1.32 18.81 2.82
CA SER A 80 -2.11 19.21 3.99
C SER A 80 -2.26 18.06 4.99
N ALA A 81 -2.55 16.85 4.50
CA ALA A 81 -2.61 15.64 5.31
C ALA A 81 -1.25 15.29 5.93
N PHE A 82 -0.19 15.40 5.14
CA PHE A 82 1.19 15.17 5.57
C PHE A 82 1.56 16.09 6.73
N VAL A 83 1.42 17.40 6.56
CA VAL A 83 1.73 18.40 7.60
C VAL A 83 0.91 18.15 8.87
N SER A 84 -0.40 17.88 8.72
CA SER A 84 -1.28 17.59 9.85
C SER A 84 -0.81 16.37 10.64
N ARG A 85 -0.63 15.23 9.96
CA ARG A 85 -0.29 13.95 10.61
C ARG A 85 1.12 13.98 11.21
N VAL A 86 2.09 14.60 10.53
CA VAL A 86 3.46 14.78 11.03
C VAL A 86 3.47 15.59 12.32
N THR A 87 2.77 16.72 12.32
CA THR A 87 2.67 17.59 13.48
C THR A 87 2.01 16.86 14.65
N ILE A 88 0.88 16.17 14.42
CA ILE A 88 0.21 15.40 15.47
C ILE A 88 1.11 14.31 16.03
N ALA A 89 1.78 13.53 15.19
CA ALA A 89 2.64 12.43 15.61
C ALA A 89 3.83 12.90 16.45
N ALA A 90 4.50 13.98 16.04
CA ALA A 90 5.64 14.53 16.75
C ALA A 90 5.25 15.07 18.14
N TYR A 91 4.19 15.87 18.22
CA TYR A 91 3.73 16.48 19.47
C TYR A 91 3.12 15.44 20.44
N SER A 92 2.36 14.47 19.94
CA SER A 92 1.77 13.42 20.79
C SER A 92 2.85 12.62 21.53
N ARG A 93 3.99 12.33 20.89
CA ARG A 93 5.10 11.62 21.54
C ARG A 93 5.85 12.48 22.55
N ALA A 94 5.92 13.79 22.32
CA ALA A 94 6.50 14.75 23.27
C ALA A 94 5.69 14.89 24.58
N GLY A 95 4.63 14.09 24.77
CA GLY A 95 3.83 14.06 25.99
C GLY A 95 2.65 15.03 25.99
N LEU A 96 2.29 15.57 24.83
CA LEU A 96 1.33 16.66 24.72
C LEU A 96 -0.04 16.12 24.31
N ARG A 97 -1.04 16.42 25.13
CA ARG A 97 -2.44 16.20 24.76
C ARG A 97 -2.91 17.38 23.92
N LEU A 98 -2.75 17.28 22.61
CA LEU A 98 -3.45 18.17 21.69
C LEU A 98 -4.95 17.87 21.82
N ARG A 99 -5.72 18.83 22.34
CA ARG A 99 -7.19 18.76 22.34
C ARG A 99 -7.70 19.07 20.93
N LEU A 100 -7.58 18.09 20.05
CA LEU A 100 -8.18 18.16 18.72
C LEU A 100 -9.62 17.65 18.83
N GLU A 101 -10.58 18.40 18.30
CA GLU A 101 -11.94 17.92 18.23
C GLU A 101 -12.01 16.73 17.25
N GLU A 102 -12.48 15.57 17.71
CA GLU A 102 -12.67 14.36 16.89
C GLU A 102 -13.62 14.58 15.68
N ARG A 103 -14.35 15.72 15.65
CA ARG A 103 -15.28 16.11 14.59
C ARG A 103 -14.66 16.95 13.47
N ALA A 104 -13.36 17.25 13.51
CA ALA A 104 -12.71 18.08 12.50
C ALA A 104 -12.76 17.41 11.11
N ARG A 105 -13.70 17.86 10.26
CA ARG A 105 -13.81 17.39 8.87
C ARG A 105 -12.76 18.08 7.99
N GLY A 106 -11.67 17.40 7.68
CA GLY A 106 -10.69 17.83 6.67
C GLY A 106 -9.41 18.46 7.23
N TYR A 107 -8.32 18.29 6.47
CA TYR A 107 -6.96 18.60 6.92
C TYR A 107 -6.72 20.09 7.23
N LEU A 108 -7.31 21.01 6.46
CA LEU A 108 -7.16 22.46 6.73
C LEU A 108 -7.74 22.88 8.09
N ARG A 109 -8.85 22.26 8.52
CA ARG A 109 -9.39 22.54 9.88
C ARG A 109 -8.44 22.05 10.96
N LEU A 110 -7.91 20.83 10.82
CA LEU A 110 -6.92 20.28 11.74
C LEU A 110 -5.67 21.17 11.83
N LEU A 111 -5.16 21.66 10.69
CA LEU A 111 -4.02 22.58 10.66
C LEU A 111 -4.29 23.87 11.42
N ARG A 112 -5.50 24.45 11.31
CA ARG A 112 -5.88 25.67 12.04
C ARG A 112 -5.85 25.45 13.56
N ASP A 113 -6.39 24.32 14.03
CA ASP A 113 -6.39 23.95 15.44
C ASP A 113 -4.95 23.73 15.95
N LEU A 114 -4.10 23.10 15.12
CA LEU A 114 -2.69 22.87 15.43
C LEU A 114 -1.90 24.17 15.58
N ILE A 115 -2.09 25.18 14.72
CA ILE A 115 -1.42 26.48 14.87
C ILE A 115 -1.70 27.07 16.25
N GLY A 116 -2.97 27.08 16.67
CA GLY A 116 -3.36 27.62 17.96
C GLY A 116 -2.64 26.92 19.11
N ALA A 117 -2.57 25.59 19.07
CA ALA A 117 -1.88 24.80 20.09
C ALA A 117 -0.36 25.03 20.08
N ILE A 118 0.26 25.11 18.90
CA ILE A 118 1.72 25.24 18.74
C ILE A 118 2.23 26.58 19.23
N LYS A 119 1.55 27.68 18.85
CA LYS A 119 1.90 29.04 19.28
C LYS A 119 1.89 29.19 20.81
N VAL A 120 1.02 28.44 21.49
CA VAL A 120 0.93 28.47 22.96
C VAL A 120 2.00 27.61 23.63
N THR A 121 2.44 26.52 22.98
CA THR A 121 3.16 25.45 23.68
C THR A 121 4.65 25.34 23.35
N PHE A 122 5.07 25.62 22.10
CA PHE A 122 6.46 25.36 21.66
C PHE A 122 7.15 26.53 20.96
N ASP A 123 6.41 27.56 20.54
CA ASP A 123 6.92 28.71 19.76
C ASP A 123 8.06 28.32 18.80
N ILE A 124 7.76 27.40 17.87
CA ILE A 124 8.69 27.01 16.78
C ILE A 124 8.24 27.77 15.53
N PRO A 125 8.90 28.90 15.18
CA PRO A 125 8.43 29.77 14.09
C PRO A 125 8.40 29.07 12.75
N GLU A 126 9.36 28.17 12.48
CA GLU A 126 9.46 27.44 11.21
C GLU A 126 8.30 26.47 10.99
N VAL A 127 7.82 25.84 12.08
CA VAL A 127 6.65 24.95 12.05
C VAL A 127 5.39 25.77 11.83
N THR A 128 5.24 26.86 12.58
CA THR A 128 4.10 27.76 12.47
C THR A 128 3.98 28.35 11.07
N ALA A 129 5.09 28.86 10.52
CA ALA A 129 5.15 29.41 9.17
C ALA A 129 4.78 28.37 8.09
N THR A 130 5.26 27.13 8.24
CA THR A 130 4.92 26.05 7.31
C THR A 130 3.43 25.69 7.35
N ILE A 131 2.81 25.66 8.55
CA ILE A 131 1.37 25.39 8.66
C ILE A 131 0.55 26.57 8.11
N GLU A 132 0.93 27.80 8.42
CA GLU A 132 0.27 29.01 7.89
C GLU A 132 0.33 29.05 6.36
N LEU A 133 1.47 28.73 5.76
CA LEU A 133 1.65 28.63 4.31
C LEU A 133 0.69 27.62 3.67
N VAL A 134 0.57 26.43 4.26
CA VAL A 134 -0.30 25.36 3.75
C VAL A 134 -1.77 25.72 3.89
N LEU A 135 -2.17 26.34 5.00
CA LEU A 135 -3.52 26.88 5.18
C LEU A 135 -3.84 27.95 4.14
N ASP A 136 -2.95 28.94 4.01
CA ASP A 136 -3.09 30.08 3.10
C ASP A 136 -3.31 29.65 1.65
N LYS A 137 -2.54 28.65 1.21
CA LYS A 137 -2.65 28.09 -0.14
C LYS A 137 -3.86 27.17 -0.30
N GLY A 138 -4.10 26.29 0.67
CA GLY A 138 -5.24 25.37 0.66
C GLY A 138 -6.59 26.09 0.62
N GLU A 139 -6.76 27.15 1.43
CA GLU A 139 -8.01 27.92 1.49
C GLU A 139 -8.25 28.76 0.24
N ARG A 140 -7.20 29.22 -0.43
CA ARG A 140 -7.30 30.00 -1.67
C ARG A 140 -7.25 29.15 -2.94
N GLY A 141 -7.23 27.82 -2.82
CA GLY A 141 -7.10 26.90 -3.95
C GLY A 141 -5.82 27.11 -4.77
N ARG A 142 -4.75 27.60 -4.12
CA ARG A 142 -3.44 27.80 -4.76
C ARG A 142 -2.61 26.52 -4.65
N ASP A 143 -1.79 26.29 -5.66
CA ASP A 143 -0.87 25.16 -5.70
C ASP A 143 0.32 25.35 -4.73
N LEU A 144 0.76 24.23 -4.15
CA LEU A 144 1.87 24.11 -3.19
C LEU A 144 3.19 23.64 -3.83
N SER A 145 3.25 23.44 -5.15
CA SER A 145 4.45 22.90 -5.83
C SER A 145 5.73 23.72 -5.56
N GLY A 146 5.61 25.05 -5.49
CA GLY A 146 6.72 25.96 -5.21
C GLY A 146 7.30 25.86 -3.79
N ASP A 147 6.55 25.31 -2.83
CA ASP A 147 6.95 25.25 -1.41
C ASP A 147 7.22 23.82 -0.94
N LEU A 148 7.28 22.86 -1.87
CA LEU A 148 7.47 21.45 -1.57
C LEU A 148 8.65 21.21 -0.63
N ALA A 149 9.78 21.89 -0.86
CA ALA A 149 10.97 21.72 -0.04
C ALA A 149 10.70 22.06 1.44
N GLN A 150 10.08 23.21 1.72
CA GLN A 150 9.74 23.64 3.07
C GLN A 150 8.77 22.68 3.74
N VAL A 151 7.72 22.27 3.03
CA VAL A 151 6.73 21.32 3.57
C VAL A 151 7.37 19.97 3.87
N LEU A 152 8.21 19.47 2.98
CA LEU A 152 8.85 18.16 3.10
C LEU A 152 9.89 18.12 4.22
N ASP A 153 10.49 19.25 4.60
CA ASP A 153 11.45 19.35 5.71
C ASP A 153 10.81 19.39 7.09
N LEU A 154 9.51 19.67 7.18
CA LEU A 154 8.78 19.77 8.44
C LEU A 154 9.02 18.58 9.40
N PRO A 155 9.02 17.30 8.97
CA PRO A 155 9.30 16.17 9.85
C PRO A 155 10.70 16.24 10.47
N GLN A 156 11.70 16.67 9.71
CA GLN A 156 13.09 16.78 10.19
C GLN A 156 13.21 17.90 11.22
N VAL A 157 12.64 19.08 10.92
CA VAL A 157 12.63 20.22 11.83
C VAL A 157 11.97 19.85 13.16
N LEU A 158 10.80 19.19 13.11
CA LEU A 158 10.10 18.76 14.31
C LEU A 158 10.87 17.71 15.11
N ALA A 159 11.42 16.72 14.43
CA ALA A 159 12.19 15.66 15.08
C ALA A 159 13.43 16.23 15.80
N GLU A 160 14.16 17.16 15.18
CA GLU A 160 15.31 17.83 15.80
C GLU A 160 14.92 18.71 16.99
N ARG A 161 13.92 19.59 16.80
CA ARG A 161 13.48 20.53 17.85
C ARG A 161 12.94 19.82 19.09
N LEU A 162 12.29 18.67 18.91
CA LEU A 162 11.69 17.89 20.00
C LEU A 162 12.61 16.78 20.51
N GLY A 163 13.80 16.59 19.93
CA GLY A 163 14.72 15.51 20.33
C GLY A 163 14.16 14.10 20.09
N LEU A 164 13.36 13.92 19.04
CA LEU A 164 12.69 12.68 18.68
C LEU A 164 13.26 12.08 17.40
N ARG A 165 12.94 10.81 17.16
CA ARG A 165 13.09 10.18 15.84
C ARG A 165 11.72 9.82 15.30
N LEU A 166 11.47 10.12 14.03
CA LEU A 166 10.16 9.97 13.41
C LEU A 166 10.24 9.03 12.21
N VAL A 167 9.19 8.24 11.99
CA VAL A 167 9.04 7.44 10.77
C VAL A 167 7.95 8.02 9.88
N ILE A 168 8.25 8.23 8.60
CA ILE A 168 7.28 8.60 7.59
C ILE A 168 7.04 7.39 6.69
N ALA A 169 5.84 6.82 6.79
CA ALA A 169 5.41 5.70 5.98
C ALA A 169 4.38 6.13 4.93
N ILE A 170 4.63 5.79 3.66
CA ILE A 170 3.71 6.04 2.56
C ILE A 170 3.32 4.72 1.89
N ASP A 171 2.07 4.32 2.08
CA ASP A 171 1.49 3.16 1.42
C ASP A 171 1.08 3.49 -0.02
N GLU A 172 1.10 2.48 -0.87
CA GLU A 172 0.86 2.57 -2.32
C GLU A 172 1.62 3.73 -3.00
N PHE A 173 2.91 3.86 -2.65
CA PHE A 173 3.82 4.95 -3.02
C PHE A 173 3.87 5.24 -4.53
N GLN A 174 3.61 4.23 -5.37
CA GLN A 174 3.58 4.43 -6.83
C GLN A 174 2.59 5.51 -7.28
N TYR A 175 1.53 5.79 -6.50
CA TYR A 175 0.52 6.78 -6.89
C TYR A 175 1.06 8.21 -6.86
N LEU A 176 2.14 8.49 -6.10
CA LEU A 176 2.81 9.79 -6.11
C LEU A 176 3.38 10.15 -7.49
N ARG A 177 3.57 9.19 -8.39
CA ARG A 177 3.95 9.49 -9.78
C ARG A 177 2.97 10.43 -10.48
N TYR A 178 1.69 10.38 -10.11
CA TYR A 178 0.64 11.20 -10.72
C TYR A 178 0.72 12.66 -10.26
N ALA A 179 1.35 12.92 -9.10
CA ALA A 179 1.63 14.29 -8.63
C ALA A 179 2.56 15.07 -9.58
N ARG A 180 3.30 14.39 -10.47
CA ARG A 180 4.14 15.03 -11.51
C ARG A 180 3.34 15.89 -12.49
N GLN A 181 2.03 15.68 -12.59
CA GLN A 181 1.16 16.53 -13.42
C GLN A 181 1.01 17.94 -12.83
N ALA A 182 0.92 18.04 -11.50
CA ALA A 182 0.84 19.31 -10.79
C ALA A 182 2.24 19.88 -10.51
N ALA A 183 3.20 19.02 -10.14
CA ALA A 183 4.56 19.39 -9.77
C ALA A 183 5.57 18.43 -10.43
N PRO A 184 6.08 18.74 -11.64
CA PRO A 184 6.95 17.83 -12.41
C PRO A 184 8.14 17.26 -11.65
N GLU A 185 8.73 18.08 -10.77
CA GLU A 185 9.93 17.77 -9.98
C GLU A 185 9.63 17.16 -8.60
N VAL A 186 8.36 16.88 -8.26
CA VAL A 186 7.95 16.46 -6.90
C VAL A 186 8.80 15.32 -6.34
N LEU A 187 9.05 14.27 -7.13
CA LEU A 187 9.84 13.13 -6.68
C LEU A 187 11.34 13.47 -6.52
N HIS A 188 11.87 14.36 -7.36
CA HIS A 188 13.25 14.84 -7.25
C HIS A 188 13.44 15.73 -6.02
N VAL A 189 12.48 16.60 -5.73
CA VAL A 189 12.48 17.42 -4.51
C VAL A 189 12.36 16.52 -3.27
N MET A 190 11.44 15.54 -3.26
CA MET A 190 11.33 14.58 -2.16
C MET A 190 12.66 13.86 -1.91
N ARG A 191 13.29 13.31 -2.95
CA ARG A 191 14.60 12.67 -2.83
C ARG A 191 15.66 13.61 -2.26
N SER A 192 15.74 14.83 -2.79
CA SER A 192 16.79 15.79 -2.44
C SER A 192 16.67 16.27 -1.00
N ARG A 193 15.46 16.34 -0.44
CA ARG A 193 15.24 16.61 0.99
C ARG A 193 15.50 15.39 1.86
N TRP A 194 14.81 14.27 1.58
CA TRP A 194 14.79 13.08 2.45
C TRP A 194 16.17 12.48 2.69
N GLN A 195 17.09 12.59 1.72
CA GLN A 195 18.45 12.06 1.88
C GLN A 195 19.29 12.76 2.95
N PHE A 196 18.92 13.97 3.35
CA PHE A 196 19.63 14.73 4.40
C PHE A 196 18.90 14.71 5.74
N HIS A 197 17.73 14.07 5.82
CA HIS A 197 16.97 13.97 7.05
C HIS A 197 17.59 12.88 7.94
N ARG A 198 18.21 13.29 9.05
CA ARG A 198 18.93 12.38 9.97
C ARG A 198 18.08 11.88 11.13
N SER A 199 17.00 12.60 11.42
CA SER A 199 16.09 12.31 12.54
C SER A 199 14.79 11.66 12.04
N VAL A 200 14.69 11.42 10.74
CA VAL A 200 13.51 10.86 10.06
C VAL A 200 13.92 9.61 9.29
N SER A 201 13.11 8.56 9.38
CA SER A 201 13.27 7.33 8.60
C SER A 201 12.05 7.14 7.71
N TYR A 202 12.24 6.49 6.56
CA TYR A 202 11.19 6.35 5.56
C TYR A 202 10.80 4.90 5.33
N ALA A 203 9.51 4.65 5.20
CA ALA A 203 8.97 3.38 4.76
C ALA A 203 8.03 3.60 3.58
N ILE A 204 8.10 2.74 2.57
CA ILE A 204 7.13 2.75 1.47
C ILE A 204 6.58 1.35 1.22
N SER A 205 5.40 1.27 0.62
CA SER A 205 4.88 0.03 0.03
C SER A 205 4.26 0.30 -1.33
N GLY A 206 4.17 -0.73 -2.18
CA GLY A 206 3.49 -0.61 -3.47
C GLY A 206 3.04 -1.92 -4.07
N SER A 207 1.78 -1.97 -4.52
CA SER A 207 1.18 -3.15 -5.15
C SER A 207 1.47 -3.27 -6.64
N ALA A 208 1.60 -2.13 -7.32
CA ALA A 208 1.97 -2.10 -8.73
C ALA A 208 3.49 -2.24 -8.87
N VAL A 209 3.95 -3.48 -8.74
CA VAL A 209 5.36 -3.84 -8.65
C VAL A 209 6.20 -3.19 -9.75
N GLY A 210 5.72 -3.22 -10.99
CA GLY A 210 6.41 -2.58 -12.12
C GLY A 210 6.47 -1.06 -12.00
N MET A 211 5.38 -0.40 -11.62
CA MET A 211 5.37 1.07 -11.41
C MET A 211 6.31 1.51 -10.30
N LEU A 212 6.35 0.80 -9.17
CA LEU A 212 7.27 1.13 -8.09
C LEU A 212 8.71 0.85 -8.52
N SER A 213 8.96 -0.24 -9.24
CA SER A 213 10.28 -0.56 -9.80
C SER A 213 10.77 0.52 -10.78
N GLU A 214 9.88 1.12 -11.58
CA GLU A 214 10.20 2.28 -12.43
C GLU A 214 10.66 3.50 -11.63
N MET A 215 10.31 3.64 -10.35
CA MET A 215 10.67 4.81 -9.53
C MET A 215 11.97 4.62 -8.74
N VAL A 216 12.37 3.36 -8.50
CA VAL A 216 13.52 3.01 -7.64
C VAL A 216 14.62 2.24 -8.37
N GLY A 217 14.36 1.76 -9.59
CA GLY A 217 15.15 0.70 -10.23
C GLY A 217 16.28 1.15 -11.16
N SER A 218 16.30 2.39 -11.64
CA SER A 218 17.32 2.89 -12.58
C SER A 218 17.93 4.23 -12.16
N ARG A 219 19.18 4.49 -12.56
CA ARG A 219 19.99 5.66 -12.12
C ARG A 219 19.38 7.01 -12.44
N ASP A 220 18.56 7.09 -13.49
CA ASP A 220 17.81 8.28 -13.91
C ASP A 220 16.60 8.58 -13.03
N GLN A 221 16.23 7.66 -12.14
CA GLN A 221 15.04 7.78 -11.30
C GLN A 221 15.38 8.36 -9.92
N PRO A 222 14.54 9.26 -9.37
CA PRO A 222 14.84 9.96 -8.13
C PRO A 222 15.22 9.04 -6.96
N PHE A 223 14.52 7.93 -6.79
CA PHE A 223 14.71 7.05 -5.64
C PHE A 223 15.65 5.87 -5.90
N TYR A 224 16.50 5.96 -6.93
CA TYR A 224 17.51 4.94 -7.19
C TYR A 224 18.38 4.67 -5.95
N GLN A 225 18.39 3.40 -5.52
CA GLN A 225 19.13 2.91 -4.34
C GLN A 225 18.83 3.66 -3.03
N PHE A 226 17.72 4.41 -2.93
CA PHE A 226 17.37 5.09 -1.69
C PHE A 226 16.78 4.13 -0.66
N PHE A 227 15.91 3.21 -1.10
CA PHE A 227 15.23 2.26 -0.25
C PHE A 227 15.88 0.88 -0.29
N TYR A 228 15.98 0.23 0.88
CA TYR A 228 16.21 -1.19 0.96
C TYR A 228 14.91 -1.94 0.65
N MET A 229 14.84 -2.57 -0.52
CA MET A 229 13.62 -3.20 -1.03
C MET A 229 13.46 -4.65 -0.52
N ILE A 230 12.32 -4.94 0.09
CA ILE A 230 11.92 -6.27 0.57
C ILE A 230 10.73 -6.74 -0.25
N ARG A 231 10.85 -7.92 -0.89
CA ARG A 231 9.76 -8.52 -1.67
C ARG A 231 8.89 -9.39 -0.75
N VAL A 232 7.63 -9.01 -0.59
CA VAL A 232 6.61 -9.77 0.15
C VAL A 232 6.02 -10.81 -0.80
N LYS A 233 6.18 -12.08 -0.44
CA LYS A 233 5.65 -13.24 -1.17
C LYS A 233 4.31 -13.71 -0.58
N PRO A 234 3.52 -14.52 -1.30
CA PRO A 234 2.41 -15.25 -0.70
C PRO A 234 2.87 -16.09 0.48
N PHE A 235 1.94 -16.51 1.33
CA PHE A 235 2.28 -17.55 2.30
C PHE A 235 2.70 -18.81 1.55
N ASP A 236 3.74 -19.47 2.06
CA ASP A 236 4.03 -20.83 1.59
C ASP A 236 2.90 -21.78 1.99
N ARG A 237 2.93 -22.99 1.42
CA ARG A 237 1.90 -24.01 1.66
C ARG A 237 1.75 -24.31 3.15
N GLU A 238 2.85 -24.48 3.86
CA GLU A 238 2.86 -24.81 5.29
C GLU A 238 2.22 -23.70 6.14
N THR A 239 2.60 -22.45 5.90
CA THR A 239 2.04 -21.28 6.59
C THR A 239 0.57 -21.09 6.27
N SER A 240 0.15 -21.33 5.02
CA SER A 240 -1.25 -21.25 4.61
C SER A 240 -2.12 -22.32 5.30
N ILE A 241 -1.64 -23.57 5.32
CA ILE A 241 -2.32 -24.68 6.02
C ILE A 241 -2.45 -24.38 7.51
N ARG A 242 -1.36 -23.93 8.14
CA ARG A 242 -1.33 -23.58 9.56
C ARG A 242 -2.29 -22.43 9.88
N PHE A 243 -2.27 -21.37 9.08
CA PHE A 243 -3.18 -20.22 9.21
C PHE A 243 -4.67 -20.65 9.19
N LEU A 244 -5.04 -21.52 8.25
CA LEU A 244 -6.41 -22.04 8.13
C LEU A 244 -6.78 -22.97 9.29
N LYS A 245 -5.92 -23.95 9.62
CA LYS A 245 -6.17 -24.93 10.70
C LYS A 245 -6.32 -24.23 12.06
N GLU A 246 -5.45 -23.29 12.38
CA GLU A 246 -5.55 -22.51 13.62
C GLU A 246 -6.80 -21.63 13.62
N GLY A 247 -7.14 -21.02 12.48
CA GLY A 247 -8.34 -20.20 12.36
C GLY A 247 -9.63 -20.97 12.52
N PHE A 248 -9.79 -22.09 11.82
CA PHE A 248 -10.98 -22.93 11.96
C PHE A 248 -11.12 -23.47 13.39
N ARG A 249 -10.01 -23.86 14.03
CA ARG A 249 -10.01 -24.27 15.44
C ARG A 249 -10.46 -23.13 16.37
N ALA A 250 -9.95 -21.91 16.16
CA ALA A 250 -10.31 -20.74 16.95
C ALA A 250 -11.80 -20.36 16.81
N GLU A 251 -12.38 -20.59 15.63
CA GLU A 251 -13.79 -20.32 15.32
C GLU A 251 -14.72 -21.52 15.62
N GLY A 252 -14.18 -22.63 16.16
CA GLY A 252 -14.96 -23.82 16.51
C GLY A 252 -15.51 -24.62 15.31
N VAL A 253 -14.90 -24.46 14.13
CA VAL A 253 -15.28 -25.17 12.89
C VAL A 253 -14.29 -26.30 12.62
N SER A 254 -14.79 -27.49 12.33
CA SER A 254 -13.96 -28.63 11.93
C SER A 254 -13.90 -28.73 10.41
N VAL A 255 -12.71 -28.58 9.84
CA VAL A 255 -12.43 -28.76 8.42
C VAL A 255 -11.37 -29.85 8.27
N ASN A 256 -11.61 -30.83 7.39
CA ASN A 256 -10.66 -31.92 7.18
C ASN A 256 -9.42 -31.42 6.42
N GLU A 257 -8.33 -32.19 6.48
CA GLU A 257 -7.04 -31.80 5.89
C GLU A 257 -7.11 -31.62 4.37
N ALA A 258 -7.82 -32.50 3.67
CA ALA A 258 -7.98 -32.39 2.21
C ALA A 258 -8.68 -31.08 1.80
N ASP A 259 -9.69 -30.64 2.56
CA ASP A 259 -10.38 -29.38 2.33
C ASP A 259 -9.48 -28.17 2.62
N VAL A 260 -8.67 -28.21 3.68
CA VAL A 260 -7.67 -27.16 3.94
C VAL A 260 -6.70 -27.05 2.77
N GLU A 261 -6.19 -28.18 2.28
CA GLU A 261 -5.29 -28.21 1.13
C GLU A 261 -5.95 -27.66 -0.14
N ARG A 262 -7.21 -28.04 -0.41
CA ARG A 262 -7.99 -27.49 -1.54
C ARG A 262 -8.09 -25.96 -1.48
N ILE A 263 -8.32 -25.38 -0.31
CA ILE A 263 -8.37 -23.92 -0.16
C ILE A 263 -7.01 -23.32 -0.55
N VAL A 264 -5.91 -23.87 -0.06
CA VAL A 264 -4.56 -23.37 -0.34
C VAL A 264 -4.24 -23.46 -1.83
N ASP A 265 -4.55 -24.58 -2.47
CA ASP A 265 -4.38 -24.78 -3.91
C ASP A 265 -5.22 -23.81 -4.75
N TYR A 266 -6.43 -23.48 -4.27
CA TYR A 266 -7.34 -22.59 -5.00
C TYR A 266 -6.92 -21.12 -4.98
N VAL A 267 -6.35 -20.63 -3.87
CA VAL A 267 -6.03 -19.20 -3.66
C VAL A 267 -4.53 -18.87 -3.60
N ASP A 268 -3.68 -19.87 -3.77
CA ASP A 268 -2.20 -19.77 -3.86
C ASP A 268 -1.56 -18.97 -2.71
N GLY A 269 -2.03 -19.19 -1.48
CA GLY A 269 -1.44 -18.58 -0.29
C GLY A 269 -1.62 -17.06 -0.15
N LEU A 270 -2.49 -16.43 -0.95
CA LEU A 270 -2.78 -15.00 -0.82
C LEU A 270 -3.59 -14.72 0.47
N PRO A 271 -3.05 -13.97 1.45
CA PRO A 271 -3.68 -13.83 2.76
C PRO A 271 -5.11 -13.27 2.72
N ALA A 272 -5.43 -12.31 1.85
CA ALA A 272 -6.79 -11.78 1.79
C ALA A 272 -7.80 -12.85 1.33
N TRP A 273 -7.43 -13.70 0.37
CA TRP A 273 -8.31 -14.75 -0.12
C TRP A 273 -8.45 -15.89 0.88
N LEU A 274 -7.37 -16.27 1.58
CA LEU A 274 -7.45 -17.21 2.70
C LEU A 274 -8.41 -16.71 3.79
N ASN A 275 -8.35 -15.41 4.12
CA ASN A 275 -9.28 -14.80 5.06
C ASN A 275 -10.72 -14.81 4.55
N LEU A 276 -10.97 -14.45 3.29
CA LEU A 276 -12.31 -14.42 2.72
C LEU A 276 -12.94 -15.83 2.71
N VAL A 277 -12.20 -16.84 2.28
CA VAL A 277 -12.67 -18.23 2.30
C VAL A 277 -12.94 -18.68 3.74
N GLY A 278 -12.04 -18.38 4.68
CA GLY A 278 -12.24 -18.66 6.10
C GLY A 278 -13.53 -18.04 6.65
N ILE A 279 -13.77 -16.75 6.39
CA ILE A 279 -15.01 -16.06 6.77
C ILE A 279 -16.24 -16.77 6.21
N LYS A 280 -16.22 -17.13 4.92
CA LYS A 280 -17.35 -17.79 4.26
C LYS A 280 -17.65 -19.16 4.84
N VAL A 281 -16.64 -20.00 5.01
CA VAL A 281 -16.80 -21.33 5.61
C VAL A 281 -17.38 -21.22 7.02
N VAL A 282 -16.86 -20.30 7.83
CA VAL A 282 -17.31 -20.10 9.22
C VAL A 282 -18.72 -19.50 9.29
N SER A 283 -19.00 -18.47 8.49
CA SER A 283 -20.24 -17.68 8.59
C SER A 283 -21.42 -18.33 7.85
N GLU A 284 -21.16 -18.93 6.69
CA GLU A 284 -22.20 -19.56 5.85
C GLU A 284 -22.45 -21.02 6.25
N ARG A 285 -21.53 -21.64 7.01
CA ARG A 285 -21.57 -23.06 7.40
C ARG A 285 -21.73 -24.02 6.20
N ARG A 286 -21.19 -23.61 5.05
CA ARG A 286 -21.18 -24.38 3.81
C ARG A 286 -19.92 -25.22 3.69
N GLY A 287 -20.00 -26.29 2.91
CA GLY A 287 -18.85 -27.11 2.58
C GLY A 287 -17.81 -26.30 1.82
N VAL A 288 -16.53 -26.64 1.98
CA VAL A 288 -15.41 -25.93 1.33
C VAL A 288 -15.57 -25.92 -0.19
N GLU A 289 -15.91 -27.06 -0.79
CA GLU A 289 -16.15 -27.17 -2.24
C GLU A 289 -17.25 -26.20 -2.73
N GLU A 290 -18.33 -26.05 -1.96
CA GLU A 290 -19.41 -25.14 -2.30
C GLU A 290 -18.95 -23.68 -2.21
N VAL A 291 -18.19 -23.33 -1.15
CA VAL A 291 -17.59 -22.00 -1.00
C VAL A 291 -16.68 -21.67 -2.17
N LEU A 292 -15.73 -22.55 -2.50
CA LEU A 292 -14.78 -22.33 -3.59
C LEU A 292 -15.47 -22.22 -4.95
N SER A 293 -16.45 -23.09 -5.24
CA SER A 293 -17.17 -23.05 -6.51
C SER A 293 -18.00 -21.79 -6.71
N SER A 294 -18.51 -21.18 -5.63
CA SER A 294 -19.24 -19.91 -5.67
C SER A 294 -18.35 -18.66 -5.62
N LEU A 295 -17.09 -18.80 -5.20
CA LEU A 295 -16.20 -17.69 -4.88
C LEU A 295 -15.96 -16.72 -6.07
N PRO A 296 -15.83 -17.18 -7.33
CA PRO A 296 -15.67 -16.27 -8.47
C PRO A 296 -16.88 -15.36 -8.71
N SER A 297 -18.07 -15.74 -8.24
CA SER A 297 -19.28 -14.93 -8.34
C SER A 297 -19.60 -14.17 -7.05
N ASP A 298 -18.77 -14.29 -6.02
CA ASP A 298 -18.97 -13.58 -4.76
C ASP A 298 -18.81 -12.07 -4.93
N VAL A 299 -19.72 -11.31 -4.33
CA VAL A 299 -19.72 -9.84 -4.44
C VAL A 299 -18.39 -9.21 -4.02
N ASN A 300 -17.71 -9.73 -2.99
CA ASN A 300 -16.44 -9.17 -2.52
C ASN A 300 -15.29 -9.46 -3.48
N VAL A 301 -15.34 -10.58 -4.21
CA VAL A 301 -14.37 -10.95 -5.24
C VAL A 301 -14.62 -10.12 -6.49
N VAL A 302 -15.87 -10.13 -6.97
CA VAL A 302 -16.28 -9.42 -8.19
C VAL A 302 -15.98 -7.93 -8.08
N THR A 303 -16.42 -7.26 -7.01
CA THR A 303 -16.15 -5.83 -6.80
C THR A 303 -14.65 -5.55 -6.80
N ALA A 304 -13.89 -6.35 -6.05
CA ALA A 304 -12.48 -6.09 -5.88
C ALA A 304 -11.64 -6.39 -7.14
N ILE A 305 -12.10 -7.30 -8.01
CA ILE A 305 -11.46 -7.56 -9.32
C ILE A 305 -11.92 -6.54 -10.34
N GLU A 306 -13.21 -6.21 -10.44
CA GLU A 306 -13.73 -5.23 -11.41
C GLU A 306 -13.14 -3.84 -11.20
N ASP A 307 -13.01 -3.37 -9.95
CA ASP A 307 -12.36 -2.09 -9.66
C ASP A 307 -10.89 -2.05 -10.10
N ASP A 308 -10.24 -3.20 -10.05
CA ASP A 308 -8.88 -3.41 -10.51
C ASP A 308 -8.79 -3.46 -12.05
N LEU A 309 -9.75 -4.12 -12.71
CA LEU A 309 -9.84 -4.20 -14.17
C LEU A 309 -10.19 -2.86 -14.81
N ARG A 310 -10.98 -2.00 -14.15
CA ARG A 310 -11.29 -0.64 -14.64
C ARG A 310 -10.04 0.21 -14.88
N LYS A 311 -8.96 -0.04 -14.14
CA LYS A 311 -7.68 0.67 -14.28
C LYS A 311 -6.90 0.26 -15.57
N LEU A 312 -7.36 -0.78 -16.29
CA LEU A 312 -6.69 -1.35 -17.45
C LEU A 312 -7.30 -0.89 -18.79
N SER A 313 -6.44 -0.74 -19.80
CA SER A 313 -6.90 -0.47 -21.16
C SER A 313 -7.71 -1.66 -21.71
N PRO A 314 -8.59 -1.44 -22.72
CA PRO A 314 -9.34 -2.53 -23.35
C PRO A 314 -8.45 -3.67 -23.85
N SER A 315 -7.28 -3.36 -24.43
CA SER A 315 -6.34 -4.38 -24.90
C SER A 315 -5.66 -5.14 -23.75
N ALA A 316 -5.33 -4.47 -22.64
CA ALA A 316 -4.79 -5.14 -21.46
C ALA A 316 -5.84 -6.05 -20.81
N ARG A 317 -7.10 -5.63 -20.72
CA ARG A 317 -8.20 -6.48 -20.26
C ARG A 317 -8.40 -7.70 -21.14
N ALA A 318 -8.41 -7.52 -22.46
CA ALA A 318 -8.52 -8.63 -23.41
C ALA A 318 -7.35 -9.62 -23.27
N ALA A 319 -6.12 -9.13 -23.17
CA ALA A 319 -4.95 -9.98 -22.94
C ALA A 319 -5.02 -10.74 -21.61
N LEU A 320 -5.44 -10.08 -20.53
CA LEU A 320 -5.60 -10.72 -19.23
C LEU A 320 -6.67 -11.80 -19.24
N ARG A 321 -7.80 -11.57 -19.92
CA ARG A 321 -8.84 -12.59 -20.13
C ARG A 321 -8.31 -13.79 -20.92
N ARG A 322 -7.55 -13.56 -22.01
CA ARG A 322 -6.92 -14.67 -22.75
C ARG A 322 -5.95 -15.48 -21.89
N LEU A 323 -5.14 -14.83 -21.06
CA LEU A 323 -4.29 -15.56 -20.11
C LEU A 323 -5.12 -16.38 -19.13
N ALA A 324 -6.24 -15.85 -18.62
CA ALA A 324 -7.12 -16.58 -17.72
C ALA A 324 -7.76 -17.81 -18.39
N GLU A 325 -8.22 -17.70 -19.63
CA GLU A 325 -8.75 -18.82 -20.43
C GLU A 325 -7.72 -19.94 -20.64
N LEU A 326 -6.42 -19.61 -20.63
CA LEU A 326 -5.30 -20.56 -20.72
C LEU A 326 -4.89 -21.14 -19.36
N GLY A 327 -5.64 -20.89 -18.29
CA GLY A 327 -5.32 -21.34 -16.93
C GLY A 327 -4.35 -20.43 -16.19
N GLY A 328 -4.16 -19.18 -16.65
CA GLY A 328 -3.38 -18.15 -15.98
C GLY A 328 -1.92 -18.03 -16.43
N GLU A 329 -1.46 -18.85 -17.38
CA GLU A 329 -0.09 -18.79 -17.91
C GLU A 329 -0.10 -18.87 -19.44
N GLY A 330 0.77 -18.10 -20.10
CA GLY A 330 0.83 -18.08 -21.57
C GLY A 330 1.97 -17.22 -22.15
N SER A 331 2.00 -17.15 -23.47
CA SER A 331 2.97 -16.40 -24.25
C SER A 331 2.32 -15.28 -25.08
N PRO A 332 3.08 -14.31 -25.61
CA PRO A 332 2.53 -13.23 -26.43
C PRO A 332 1.79 -13.72 -27.68
N ARG A 333 2.11 -14.92 -28.18
CA ARG A 333 1.46 -15.52 -29.36
C ARG A 333 0.04 -16.00 -29.05
N ASP A 334 -0.22 -16.35 -27.79
CA ASP A 334 -1.50 -16.91 -27.36
C ASP A 334 -2.56 -15.82 -27.14
N LEU A 335 -2.15 -14.55 -27.03
CA LEU A 335 -3.04 -13.42 -26.77
C LEU A 335 -3.86 -12.97 -27.98
N GLY A 336 -3.48 -13.44 -29.18
CA GLY A 336 -4.06 -13.01 -30.44
C GLY A 336 -3.74 -11.56 -30.82
N GLY A 337 -4.19 -11.15 -32.00
CA GLY A 337 -3.91 -9.81 -32.54
C GLY A 337 -2.47 -9.63 -33.03
N SER A 338 -2.05 -8.38 -33.22
CA SER A 338 -0.70 -8.09 -33.67
C SER A 338 0.32 -8.27 -32.54
N PRO A 339 1.56 -8.73 -32.83
CA PRO A 339 2.61 -8.88 -31.81
C PRO A 339 2.86 -7.62 -30.99
N TRP A 340 2.77 -6.44 -31.63
CA TRP A 340 2.93 -5.17 -30.96
C TRP A 340 1.77 -4.82 -30.01
N ALA A 341 0.53 -5.17 -30.36
CA ALA A 341 -0.61 -5.00 -29.46
C ALA A 341 -0.49 -5.90 -28.22
N ALA A 342 -0.13 -7.16 -28.42
CA ALA A 342 0.11 -8.13 -27.34
C ALA A 342 1.23 -7.65 -26.39
N GLN A 343 2.35 -7.16 -26.94
CA GLN A 343 3.48 -6.69 -26.16
C GLN A 343 3.15 -5.43 -25.35
N ARG A 344 2.37 -4.50 -25.90
CA ARG A 344 1.91 -3.31 -25.15
C ARG A 344 0.91 -3.68 -24.04
N ALA A 345 -0.01 -4.61 -24.31
CA ALA A 345 -0.95 -5.10 -23.32
C ALA A 345 -0.22 -5.76 -22.14
N LEU A 346 0.69 -6.70 -22.43
CA LEU A 346 1.55 -7.34 -21.42
C LEU A 346 2.40 -6.32 -20.66
N GLY A 347 2.95 -5.33 -21.35
CA GLY A 347 3.69 -4.23 -20.71
C GLY A 347 2.85 -3.49 -19.66
N GLN A 348 1.59 -3.18 -19.97
CA GLN A 348 0.67 -2.58 -18.98
C GLN A 348 0.38 -3.54 -17.82
N LEU A 349 0.09 -4.81 -18.09
CA LEU A 349 -0.23 -5.80 -17.06
C LEU A 349 0.92 -6.03 -16.08
N ILE A 350 2.16 -6.10 -16.59
CA ILE A 350 3.38 -6.21 -15.77
C ILE A 350 3.60 -4.95 -14.96
N ARG A 351 3.45 -3.79 -15.59
CA ARG A 351 3.61 -2.50 -14.93
C ARG A 351 2.66 -2.35 -13.74
N TYR A 352 1.41 -2.78 -13.89
CA TYR A 352 0.39 -2.70 -12.85
C TYR A 352 0.44 -3.89 -11.85
N GLY A 353 1.26 -4.91 -12.11
CA GLY A 353 1.45 -6.05 -11.22
C GLY A 353 0.42 -7.17 -11.35
N TYR A 354 -0.38 -7.20 -12.41
CA TYR A 354 -1.34 -8.30 -12.68
C TYR A 354 -0.65 -9.54 -13.26
N VAL A 355 0.44 -9.34 -13.97
CA VAL A 355 1.18 -10.39 -14.67
C VAL A 355 2.66 -10.28 -14.32
N GLU A 356 3.32 -11.41 -14.12
CA GLU A 356 4.78 -11.46 -14.01
C GLU A 356 5.39 -12.35 -15.09
N ARG A 357 6.68 -12.15 -15.36
CA ARG A 357 7.43 -12.95 -16.32
C ARG A 357 8.09 -14.11 -15.58
N THR A 358 7.69 -15.34 -15.92
CA THR A 358 8.20 -16.57 -15.30
C THR A 358 9.36 -17.20 -16.10
N GLY A 359 9.51 -16.82 -17.37
CA GLY A 359 10.56 -17.34 -18.24
C GLY A 359 10.74 -16.55 -19.53
N ARG A 360 11.50 -17.11 -20.48
CA ARG A 360 11.74 -16.46 -21.77
C ARG A 360 10.48 -16.53 -22.64
N GLY A 361 9.66 -15.47 -22.55
CA GLY A 361 8.44 -15.34 -23.34
C GLY A 361 7.20 -15.93 -22.67
N THR A 362 7.31 -16.32 -21.39
CA THR A 362 6.21 -16.87 -20.59
C THR A 362 5.81 -15.88 -19.51
N TYR A 363 4.50 -15.75 -19.33
CA TYR A 363 3.85 -14.77 -18.48
C TYR A 363 2.77 -15.46 -17.65
N ARG A 364 2.69 -15.13 -16.36
CA ARG A 364 1.73 -15.70 -15.42
C ARG A 364 0.91 -14.61 -14.74
N VAL A 365 -0.39 -14.82 -14.60
CA VAL A 365 -1.28 -13.99 -13.79
C VAL A 365 -0.96 -14.19 -12.31
N VAL A 366 -0.72 -13.09 -11.59
CA VAL A 366 -0.22 -13.14 -10.20
C VAL A 366 -1.30 -13.51 -9.18
N ASP A 367 -2.56 -13.12 -9.44
CA ASP A 367 -3.68 -13.39 -8.56
C ASP A 367 -4.57 -14.50 -9.15
N PRO A 368 -4.65 -15.70 -8.54
CA PRO A 368 -5.46 -16.81 -9.06
C PRO A 368 -6.96 -16.47 -9.12
N MET A 369 -7.46 -15.57 -8.26
CA MET A 369 -8.88 -15.19 -8.31
C MET A 369 -9.22 -14.39 -9.57
N VAL A 370 -8.25 -13.68 -10.15
CA VAL A 370 -8.42 -13.03 -11.46
C VAL A 370 -8.62 -14.08 -12.55
N VAL A 371 -7.88 -15.20 -12.49
CA VAL A 371 -8.02 -16.32 -13.42
C VAL A 371 -9.40 -16.95 -13.27
N HIS A 372 -9.79 -17.31 -12.05
CA HIS A 372 -11.09 -17.96 -11.78
C HIS A 372 -12.30 -17.09 -12.15
N TYR A 373 -12.20 -15.77 -11.97
CA TYR A 373 -13.25 -14.82 -12.36
C TYR A 373 -13.37 -14.68 -13.88
N LEU A 374 -12.24 -14.45 -14.56
CA LEU A 374 -12.23 -14.17 -16.00
C LEU A 374 -12.44 -15.42 -16.86
N ALA A 375 -12.06 -16.61 -16.39
CA ALA A 375 -12.28 -17.85 -17.14
C ALA A 375 -13.77 -18.26 -17.23
N ARG A 376 -14.63 -17.67 -16.40
CA ARG A 376 -16.09 -17.93 -16.39
C ARG A 376 -16.92 -16.87 -17.13
N SER A 377 -16.29 -15.75 -17.52
CA SER A 377 -16.94 -14.54 -18.06
C SER A 377 -16.62 -14.33 -19.53
#